data_AF-A0A9N9T677-F1
#
_entry.id   AF-A0A9N9T677-F1
#
_cell.length_a   1.000
_cell.length_b   1.000
_cell.length_c   1.000
_cell.angle_alpha   90.00
_cell.angle_beta   90.00
_cell.angle_gamma   90.00
#
_symmetry.space_group_name_H-M   'P 1'
#
loop_
_entity.id
_entity.type
_entity.pdbx_description
1 polymer ?
#
loop_
_entity_poly.entity_id
_entity_poly.type
_entity_poly.pdbx_seq_one_letter_code
_entity_poly.pdbx_strand_id
1 'polypeptide(L)'
;MVTKVLLISIACFGFAVANTTKVEDLVKQWAPLIWLAPEERYFPQSAEDFLKNVYVGDSGGKRVMPYLDEKISRYKSNDFNLMPYRSLESLQNDTTSFIFGNPDLNNVSIYAVVSHCATSLKRFENEVLDNGDKLYFHVSYWIFYPYNLGKDICVLGKVPALRIFNTCLGNVKTIGNHVGDWEHMSLSFVGKNVPDQLYLAAHTSGAFYTYNEQQRYFKLDEIEKKSVHLGKYPELIRTQGDHPVVFSAYGSHGMWGSPGVQEYVKVPKLTDMTGCVTKLDSTFSHACLLLINGAILHAA
;
A
#
# COMPACT_ATOMS: atom_id res chain seq x y z
N MET A 1 9.82 -23.76 3.67
CA MET A 1 10.12 -23.67 2.22
C MET A 1 10.64 -22.26 2.00
N VAL A 2 11.82 -22.14 1.40
CA VAL A 2 12.70 -20.96 1.46
C VAL A 2 12.16 -19.83 0.57
N THR A 3 11.74 -18.71 1.15
CA THR A 3 11.37 -17.52 0.37
C THR A 3 12.65 -16.82 -0.07
N LYS A 4 12.83 -16.79 -1.40
CA LYS A 4 13.98 -16.23 -2.09
C LYS A 4 13.93 -14.70 -2.05
N VAL A 5 15.06 -14.10 -1.65
CA VAL A 5 15.34 -12.67 -1.80
C VAL A 5 15.66 -12.39 -3.28
N LEU A 6 14.94 -11.48 -3.91
CA LEU A 6 15.29 -10.94 -5.22
C LEU A 6 15.89 -9.54 -5.04
N LEU A 7 17.20 -9.49 -4.82
CA LEU A 7 17.99 -8.25 -4.92
C LEU A 7 18.22 -7.95 -6.40
N ILE A 8 17.46 -7.01 -6.98
CA ILE A 8 17.80 -6.47 -8.30
C ILE A 8 18.77 -5.31 -8.09
N SER A 9 20.06 -5.62 -7.91
CA SER A 9 21.11 -4.61 -7.96
C SER A 9 21.60 -4.52 -9.41
N ILE A 10 21.05 -3.59 -10.20
CA ILE A 10 21.66 -3.24 -11.48
C ILE A 10 22.89 -2.40 -11.15
N ALA A 11 24.06 -3.05 -11.15
CA ALA A 11 25.34 -2.40 -10.96
C ALA A 11 25.64 -1.49 -12.16
N CYS A 12 25.50 -0.18 -11.98
CA CYS A 12 26.22 0.77 -12.82
C CYS A 12 27.58 1.07 -12.17
N PHE A 13 28.60 1.11 -13.01
CA PHE A 13 29.99 1.24 -12.62
C PHE A 13 30.26 2.57 -11.89
N GLY A 14 30.65 2.45 -10.62
CA GLY A 14 31.75 3.23 -10.04
C GLY A 14 31.39 4.52 -9.29
N PHE A 15 30.76 4.43 -8.12
CA PHE A 15 30.87 5.39 -7.00
C PHE A 15 30.58 4.67 -5.66
N ALA A 16 30.90 5.32 -4.54
CA ALA A 16 31.00 4.72 -3.20
C ALA A 16 29.77 3.89 -2.82
N VAL A 17 30.00 2.64 -2.41
CA VAL A 17 28.97 1.71 -1.96
C VAL A 17 28.30 2.35 -0.73
N ALA A 18 27.06 2.82 -0.90
CA ALA A 18 26.18 3.17 0.21
C ALA A 18 26.27 2.06 1.28
N ASN A 19 26.26 2.41 2.57
CA ASN A 19 26.22 1.41 3.63
C ASN A 19 24.85 0.69 3.61
N THR A 20 24.71 -0.26 2.67
CA THR A 20 23.49 -1.00 2.37
C THR A 20 23.01 -1.74 3.60
N THR A 21 23.93 -2.32 4.38
CA THR A 21 23.62 -2.97 5.67
C THR A 21 22.92 -2.01 6.63
N LYS A 22 23.42 -0.78 6.80
CA LYS A 22 22.80 0.21 7.69
C LYS A 22 21.42 0.65 7.19
N VAL A 23 21.24 0.81 5.88
CA VAL A 23 19.92 1.11 5.29
C VAL A 23 18.96 -0.07 5.50
N GLU A 24 19.41 -1.29 5.28
CA GLU A 24 18.63 -2.51 5.53
C GLU A 24 18.20 -2.61 6.99
N ASP A 25 19.11 -2.37 7.94
CA ASP A 25 18.84 -2.41 9.37
C ASP A 25 17.79 -1.36 9.75
N LEU A 26 17.90 -0.14 9.23
CA LEU A 26 16.91 0.91 9.45
C LEU A 26 15.54 0.58 8.84
N VAL A 27 15.52 0.03 7.62
CA VAL A 27 14.28 -0.42 6.97
C VAL A 27 13.59 -1.51 7.79
N LYS A 28 14.36 -2.44 8.37
CA LYS A 28 13.85 -3.51 9.23
C LYS A 28 13.38 -3.00 10.60
N GLN A 29 14.15 -2.10 11.20
CA GLN A 29 13.86 -1.50 12.49
C GLN A 29 12.58 -0.64 12.45
N TRP A 30 12.36 0.07 11.35
CA TRP A 30 11.24 0.99 11.17
C TRP A 30 10.06 0.40 10.38
N ALA A 31 10.08 -0.91 10.14
CA ALA A 31 8.98 -1.63 9.50
C ALA A 31 7.65 -1.37 10.24
N PRO A 32 6.53 -1.10 9.57
CA PRO A 32 5.29 -0.76 10.26
C PRO A 32 4.57 -1.98 10.84
N LEU A 33 3.97 -1.84 12.02
CA LEU A 33 3.03 -2.85 12.53
C LEU A 33 1.65 -2.55 11.99
N ILE A 34 1.04 -3.54 11.35
CA ILE A 34 -0.20 -3.35 10.61
C ILE A 34 -1.29 -4.18 11.26
N TRP A 35 -2.32 -3.51 11.75
CA TRP A 35 -3.48 -4.17 12.33
C TRP A 35 -4.56 -4.33 11.29
N LEU A 36 -5.01 -5.56 11.09
CA LEU A 36 -6.16 -5.85 10.23
C LEU A 36 -7.45 -5.69 11.04
N ALA A 37 -8.50 -5.25 10.35
CA ALA A 37 -9.82 -5.11 10.95
C ALA A 37 -10.34 -6.45 11.54
N PRO A 38 -11.10 -6.42 12.65
CA PRO A 38 -11.63 -7.61 13.32
C PRO A 38 -12.36 -8.62 12.44
N GLU A 39 -13.08 -8.12 11.44
CA GLU A 39 -13.94 -8.92 10.56
C GLU A 39 -13.29 -9.16 9.18
N GLU A 40 -11.99 -8.87 9.03
CA GLU A 40 -11.29 -9.04 7.76
C GLU A 40 -11.38 -10.48 7.23
N ARG A 41 -11.68 -10.58 5.94
CA ARG A 41 -11.80 -11.84 5.20
C ARG A 41 -10.95 -11.86 3.94
N TYR A 42 -10.56 -10.69 3.44
CA TYR A 42 -9.71 -10.47 2.29
C TYR A 42 -8.30 -10.14 2.80
N PHE A 43 -7.56 -11.20 3.14
CA PHE A 43 -6.22 -11.08 3.72
C PHE A 43 -5.18 -10.70 2.67
N PRO A 44 -4.03 -10.16 3.08
CA PRO A 44 -2.93 -9.91 2.15
C PRO A 44 -2.32 -11.24 1.63
N GLN A 45 -1.64 -11.17 0.49
CA GLN A 45 -0.96 -12.31 -0.15
C GLN A 45 0.25 -11.83 -0.95
N SER A 46 1.17 -12.73 -1.30
CA SER A 46 2.19 -12.43 -2.31
C SER A 46 1.56 -12.10 -3.67
N ALA A 47 2.08 -11.07 -4.33
CA ALA A 47 1.71 -10.72 -5.70
C ALA A 47 2.03 -11.87 -6.67
N GLU A 48 3.11 -12.62 -6.42
CA GLU A 48 3.53 -13.75 -7.25
C GLU A 48 2.52 -14.90 -7.23
N ASP A 49 1.92 -15.22 -6.08
CA ASP A 49 0.87 -16.23 -6.00
C ASP A 49 -0.44 -15.74 -6.62
N PHE A 50 -0.77 -14.47 -6.41
CA PHE A 50 -1.93 -13.84 -7.05
C PHE A 50 -1.83 -13.90 -8.58
N LEU A 51 -0.67 -13.57 -9.16
CA LEU A 51 -0.46 -13.52 -10.61
C LEU A 51 -0.69 -14.87 -11.31
N LYS A 52 -0.63 -16.00 -10.59
CA LYS A 52 -0.97 -17.33 -11.12
C LYS A 52 -2.47 -17.50 -11.41
N ASN A 53 -3.32 -16.67 -10.80
CA ASN A 53 -4.79 -16.79 -10.85
C ASN A 53 -5.46 -15.76 -11.77
N VAL A 54 -4.66 -14.90 -12.41
CA VAL A 54 -5.14 -13.84 -13.28
C VAL A 54 -4.46 -13.89 -14.65
N TYR A 55 -5.04 -13.17 -15.61
CA TYR A 55 -4.48 -12.92 -16.93
C TYR A 55 -4.64 -11.44 -17.28
N VAL A 56 -3.85 -10.95 -18.24
CA VAL A 56 -4.03 -9.59 -18.77
C VAL A 56 -5.19 -9.60 -19.76
N GLY A 57 -6.23 -8.82 -19.47
CA GLY A 57 -7.36 -8.58 -20.37
C GLY A 57 -7.34 -7.15 -20.90
N ASP A 58 -7.84 -6.94 -22.12
CA ASP A 58 -8.13 -5.59 -22.61
C ASP A 58 -9.39 -5.00 -21.94
N SER A 59 -9.72 -3.74 -22.24
CA SER A 59 -10.94 -3.09 -21.75
C SER A 59 -12.26 -3.82 -22.08
N GLY A 60 -12.27 -4.72 -23.07
CA GLY A 60 -13.41 -5.56 -23.43
C GLY A 60 -13.43 -6.92 -22.74
N GLY A 61 -12.44 -7.20 -21.88
CA GLY A 61 -12.31 -8.46 -21.15
C GLY A 61 -11.67 -9.61 -21.95
N LYS A 62 -11.22 -9.34 -23.18
CA LYS A 62 -10.55 -10.35 -24.00
C LYS A 62 -9.14 -10.56 -23.48
N ARG A 63 -8.77 -11.82 -23.24
CA ARG A 63 -7.39 -12.17 -22.89
C ARG A 63 -6.43 -11.69 -23.97
N VAL A 64 -5.44 -10.92 -23.55
CA VAL A 64 -4.32 -10.50 -24.38
C VAL A 64 -3.03 -11.04 -23.77
N MET A 65 -2.07 -11.35 -24.62
CA MET A 65 -0.69 -11.55 -24.18
C MET A 65 0.05 -10.29 -24.60
N PRO A 66 0.23 -9.29 -23.71
CA PRO A 66 1.07 -8.17 -24.06
C PRO A 66 2.47 -8.72 -24.32
N TYR A 67 3.00 -8.49 -25.52
CA TYR A 67 4.42 -8.63 -25.71
C TYR A 67 5.07 -7.63 -24.75
N LEU A 68 5.78 -8.13 -23.73
CA LEU A 68 6.70 -7.31 -22.94
C LEU A 68 7.86 -6.91 -23.85
N ASP A 69 7.61 -5.97 -24.76
CA ASP A 69 8.65 -5.14 -25.37
C ASP A 69 8.97 -4.02 -24.36
N GLU A 70 10.16 -3.43 -24.45
CA GLU A 70 10.66 -2.31 -23.63
C GLU A 70 9.77 -1.04 -23.70
N LYS A 71 8.66 -1.11 -24.44
CA LYS A 71 7.69 -0.05 -24.73
C LYS A 71 6.40 -0.18 -23.93
N ILE A 72 6.40 -0.89 -22.81
CA ILE A 72 5.24 -0.99 -21.89
C ILE A 72 4.69 0.42 -21.55
N SER A 73 5.54 1.44 -21.49
CA SER A 73 5.17 2.85 -21.28
C SER A 73 4.25 3.47 -22.35
N ARG A 74 4.03 2.81 -23.50
CA ARG A 74 3.12 3.29 -24.56
C ARG A 74 1.66 2.90 -24.36
N TYR A 75 1.40 1.91 -23.51
CA TYR A 75 0.04 1.47 -23.20
C TYR A 75 -0.51 2.34 -22.08
N LYS A 76 -1.75 2.82 -22.20
CA LYS A 76 -2.37 3.55 -21.10
C LYS A 76 -2.75 2.57 -20.00
N SER A 77 -2.66 2.99 -18.75
CA SER A 77 -3.06 2.20 -17.58
C SER A 77 -4.50 1.67 -17.66
N ASN A 78 -5.37 2.34 -18.42
CA ASN A 78 -6.77 1.97 -18.57
C ASN A 78 -7.04 0.99 -19.73
N ASP A 79 -6.02 0.67 -20.54
CA ASP A 79 -6.20 -0.18 -21.71
C ASP A 79 -6.21 -1.67 -21.34
N PHE A 80 -5.54 -2.04 -20.25
CA PHE A 80 -5.37 -3.42 -19.80
C PHE A 80 -5.58 -3.56 -18.29
N ASN A 81 -6.20 -4.67 -17.89
CA ASN A 81 -6.47 -4.99 -16.49
C ASN A 81 -6.06 -6.43 -16.18
N LEU A 82 -5.71 -6.71 -14.93
CA LEU A 82 -5.59 -8.07 -14.44
C LEU A 82 -6.97 -8.63 -14.16
N MET A 83 -7.33 -9.71 -14.85
CA MET A 83 -8.64 -10.33 -14.77
C MET A 83 -8.53 -11.76 -14.25
N PRO A 84 -9.42 -12.19 -13.35
CA PRO A 84 -9.44 -13.56 -12.87
C PRO A 84 -9.91 -14.54 -13.95
N TYR A 85 -9.41 -15.78 -13.90
CA TYR A 85 -9.89 -16.86 -14.79
C TYR A 85 -11.34 -17.28 -14.54
N ARG A 86 -11.85 -17.05 -13.32
CA ARG A 86 -13.24 -17.34 -12.91
C ARG A 86 -13.99 -16.03 -12.71
N SER A 87 -15.32 -16.04 -12.83
CA SER A 87 -16.13 -14.86 -12.51
C SER A 87 -15.97 -14.47 -11.03
N LEU A 88 -16.07 -13.16 -10.74
CA LEU A 88 -16.02 -12.66 -9.36
C LEU A 88 -17.07 -13.32 -8.47
N GLU A 89 -18.30 -13.50 -8.97
CA GLU A 89 -19.37 -14.18 -8.24
C GLU A 89 -18.97 -15.61 -7.85
N SER A 90 -18.38 -16.38 -8.78
CA SER A 90 -17.92 -17.74 -8.50
C SER A 90 -16.79 -17.76 -7.46
N LEU A 91 -15.89 -16.78 -7.51
CA LEU A 91 -14.78 -16.66 -6.57
C LEU A 91 -15.26 -16.23 -5.17
N GLN A 92 -16.26 -15.36 -5.08
CA GLN A 92 -16.84 -14.92 -3.80
C GLN A 92 -17.63 -16.02 -3.10
N ASN A 93 -18.26 -16.92 -3.86
CA ASN A 93 -18.98 -18.07 -3.32
C ASN A 93 -18.08 -19.24 -2.89
N ASP A 94 -16.77 -19.17 -3.17
CA ASP A 94 -15.79 -20.18 -2.86
C ASP A 94 -14.78 -19.64 -1.84
N THR A 95 -14.95 -19.99 -0.57
CA THR A 95 -14.10 -19.50 0.52
C THR A 95 -12.64 -19.93 0.42
N THR A 96 -12.30 -20.85 -0.48
CA THR A 96 -10.91 -21.27 -0.77
C THR A 96 -10.27 -20.49 -1.91
N SER A 97 -11.04 -19.58 -2.52
CA SER A 97 -10.59 -18.73 -3.61
C SER A 97 -9.44 -17.81 -3.20
N PHE A 98 -8.52 -17.58 -4.14
CA PHE A 98 -7.37 -16.68 -3.95
C PHE A 98 -7.76 -15.25 -3.59
N ILE A 99 -8.99 -14.81 -3.88
CA ILE A 99 -9.44 -13.46 -3.55
C ILE A 99 -9.44 -13.18 -2.04
N PHE A 100 -9.61 -14.22 -1.22
CA PHE A 100 -9.59 -14.11 0.24
C PHE A 100 -8.17 -14.05 0.83
N GLY A 101 -7.14 -14.21 -0.01
CA GLY A 101 -5.73 -14.11 0.38
C GLY A 101 -5.27 -15.19 1.36
N ASN A 102 -4.18 -14.91 2.09
CA ASN A 102 -3.58 -15.85 3.02
C ASN A 102 -3.90 -15.49 4.48
N PRO A 103 -4.73 -16.27 5.20
CA PRO A 103 -5.02 -16.01 6.61
C PRO A 103 -3.83 -16.29 7.54
N ASP A 104 -2.84 -17.07 7.11
CA ASP A 104 -1.58 -17.24 7.85
C ASP A 104 -0.64 -16.05 7.56
N LEU A 105 -0.79 -15.02 8.38
CA LEU A 105 -0.04 -13.77 8.25
C LEU A 105 1.46 -13.91 8.44
N ASN A 106 1.96 -15.03 8.99
CA ASN A 106 3.40 -15.29 9.07
C ASN A 106 4.02 -15.60 7.70
N ASN A 107 3.18 -15.96 6.72
CA ASN A 107 3.58 -16.33 5.37
C ASN A 107 3.01 -15.35 4.32
N VAL A 108 2.95 -14.07 4.69
CA VAL A 108 2.56 -12.95 3.81
C VAL A 108 3.78 -12.11 3.46
N SER A 109 3.90 -11.74 2.19
CA SER A 109 4.96 -10.86 1.70
C SER A 109 4.62 -9.39 1.93
N ILE A 110 5.57 -8.64 2.47
CA ILE A 110 5.60 -7.18 2.44
C ILE A 110 6.80 -6.77 1.59
N TYR A 111 6.60 -5.80 0.71
CA TYR A 111 7.61 -5.35 -0.24
C TYR A 111 8.13 -3.99 0.20
N ALA A 112 9.40 -3.93 0.57
CA ALA A 112 10.06 -2.65 0.86
C ALA A 112 10.77 -2.14 -0.40
N VAL A 113 10.32 -1.00 -0.91
CA VAL A 113 10.94 -0.30 -2.03
C VAL A 113 11.71 0.88 -1.49
N VAL A 114 13.03 0.81 -1.57
CA VAL A 114 13.90 1.91 -1.15
C VAL A 114 14.22 2.77 -2.38
N SER A 115 13.99 4.08 -2.26
CA SER A 115 14.27 5.07 -3.29
C SER A 115 15.11 6.22 -2.74
N HIS A 116 15.87 6.88 -3.62
CA HIS A 116 16.75 7.99 -3.25
C HIS A 116 16.10 9.32 -3.60
N CYS A 117 16.07 10.27 -2.66
CA CYS A 117 15.74 11.66 -2.97
C CYS A 117 17.00 12.51 -3.05
N ALA A 118 17.33 12.95 -4.27
CA ALA A 118 18.23 14.07 -4.49
C ALA A 118 17.45 15.38 -4.28
N THR A 119 17.42 15.92 -3.07
CA THR A 119 16.94 17.30 -2.88
C THR A 119 17.97 18.27 -3.48
N SER A 120 17.67 18.73 -4.69
CA SER A 120 18.21 19.92 -5.38
C SER A 120 19.71 20.00 -5.69
N LEU A 121 20.26 19.02 -6.40
CA LEU A 121 21.37 19.31 -7.32
C LEU A 121 21.04 18.75 -8.70
N LYS A 122 21.08 19.61 -9.70
CA LYS A 122 20.95 19.23 -11.10
C LYS A 122 21.98 18.12 -11.39
N ARG A 123 21.48 17.05 -12.01
CA ARG A 123 22.18 16.18 -12.99
C ARG A 123 22.88 14.94 -12.41
N PHE A 124 22.14 13.81 -12.45
CA PHE A 124 22.56 12.41 -12.22
C PHE A 124 23.03 12.16 -10.76
N GLU A 125 22.66 11.14 -9.99
CA GLU A 125 22.37 9.71 -10.20
C GLU A 125 21.47 9.16 -9.07
N ASN A 126 20.97 7.94 -9.22
CA ASN A 126 20.23 7.17 -8.20
C ASN A 126 21.18 6.70 -7.06
N GLU A 127 21.63 7.62 -6.21
CA GLU A 127 22.58 7.31 -5.13
C GLU A 127 22.02 7.62 -3.74
N VAL A 128 22.28 6.73 -2.77
CA VAL A 128 22.25 7.12 -1.35
C VAL A 128 23.40 8.10 -1.17
N LEU A 129 23.08 9.35 -0.82
CA LEU A 129 24.10 10.28 -0.39
C LEU A 129 24.58 9.85 1.00
N ASP A 130 25.65 9.06 1.04
CA ASP A 130 26.39 8.81 2.27
C ASP A 130 27.46 9.90 2.41
N ASN A 131 27.16 10.93 3.21
CA ASN A 131 28.13 11.97 3.54
C ASN A 131 28.89 11.63 4.83
N GLY A 132 29.31 10.36 4.97
CA GLY A 132 30.02 9.79 6.12
C GLY A 132 29.10 9.01 7.06
N ASP A 133 28.24 9.70 7.82
CA ASP A 133 27.34 9.11 8.84
C ASP A 133 25.84 9.36 8.58
N LYS A 134 25.54 10.25 7.64
CA LYS A 134 24.19 10.77 7.39
C LYS A 134 23.61 10.08 6.15
N LEU A 135 22.50 9.37 6.33
CA LEU A 135 21.79 8.67 5.27
C LEU A 135 20.57 9.47 4.80
N TYR A 136 20.38 9.54 3.48
CA TYR A 136 19.22 10.16 2.85
C TYR A 136 18.53 9.15 1.96
N PHE A 137 17.36 8.67 2.38
CA PHE A 137 16.59 7.71 1.60
C PHE A 137 15.11 7.75 1.99
N HIS A 138 14.28 7.25 1.08
CA HIS A 138 12.89 6.94 1.33
C HIS A 138 12.70 5.44 1.24
N VAL A 139 11.82 4.90 2.08
CA VAL A 139 11.36 3.53 1.97
C VAL A 139 9.85 3.53 1.90
N SER A 140 9.28 2.82 0.94
CA SER A 140 7.85 2.56 0.85
C SER A 140 7.59 1.08 1.12
N TYR A 141 6.77 0.80 2.12
CA TYR A 141 6.32 -0.55 2.46
C TYR A 141 4.98 -0.79 1.76
N TRP A 142 4.98 -1.73 0.82
CA TRP A 142 3.83 -2.09 0.02
C TRP A 142 3.26 -3.44 0.48
N ILE A 143 1.94 -3.51 0.56
CA ILE A 143 1.20 -4.71 0.92
C ILE A 143 0.21 -4.95 -0.20
N PHE A 144 0.12 -6.22 -0.61
CA PHE A 144 -0.78 -6.61 -1.68
C PHE A 144 -1.97 -7.38 -1.13
N TYR A 145 -3.17 -6.98 -1.53
CA TYR A 145 -4.41 -7.67 -1.28
C TYR A 145 -4.96 -8.21 -2.61
N PRO A 146 -5.31 -9.51 -2.71
CA PRO A 146 -5.86 -10.06 -3.94
C PRO A 146 -7.19 -9.45 -4.40
N TYR A 147 -7.93 -8.83 -3.49
CA TYR A 147 -9.23 -8.27 -3.79
C TYR A 147 -9.63 -7.18 -2.79
N ASN A 148 -10.04 -6.04 -3.32
CA ASN A 148 -10.70 -4.98 -2.58
C ASN A 148 -12.22 -5.14 -2.72
N LEU A 149 -12.91 -5.30 -1.59
CA LEU A 149 -14.37 -5.45 -1.50
C LEU A 149 -15.13 -4.18 -1.93
N GLY A 150 -14.49 -3.03 -1.89
CA GLY A 150 -15.10 -1.73 -2.14
C GLY A 150 -16.07 -1.33 -1.02
N LYS A 151 -17.00 -0.44 -1.35
CA LYS A 151 -18.02 0.07 -0.43
C LYS A 151 -19.41 0.05 -1.04
N ASP A 152 -20.37 -0.35 -0.23
CA ASP A 152 -21.78 -0.28 -0.57
C ASP A 152 -22.35 1.11 -0.33
N ILE A 153 -22.73 1.79 -1.42
CA ILE A 153 -23.46 3.04 -1.38
C ILE A 153 -24.95 2.84 -1.64
N CYS A 154 -25.77 3.68 -1.03
CA CYS A 154 -27.17 3.79 -1.41
C CYS A 154 -27.31 4.75 -2.59
N VAL A 155 -28.10 4.38 -3.59
CA VAL A 155 -28.40 5.22 -4.75
C VAL A 155 -29.91 5.30 -4.98
N LEU A 156 -30.39 6.50 -5.29
CA LEU A 156 -31.77 6.74 -5.74
C LEU A 156 -31.71 7.16 -7.21
N GLY A 157 -32.04 6.24 -8.12
CA GLY A 157 -31.81 6.44 -9.55
C GLY A 157 -30.31 6.50 -9.88
N LYS A 158 -29.82 7.65 -10.37
CA LYS A 158 -28.40 7.86 -10.72
C LYS A 158 -27.63 8.70 -9.68
N VAL A 159 -28.27 9.13 -8.60
CA VAL A 159 -27.63 9.98 -7.58
C VAL A 159 -27.37 9.20 -6.30
N PRO A 160 -26.22 9.40 -5.64
CA PRO A 160 -26.00 8.87 -4.31
C PRO A 160 -27.03 9.41 -3.32
N ALA A 161 -27.55 8.54 -2.47
CA ALA A 161 -28.53 8.87 -1.44
C ALA A 161 -27.99 8.47 -0.05
N LEU A 162 -28.43 9.18 0.98
CA LEU A 162 -28.13 8.81 2.36
C LEU A 162 -29.00 7.62 2.77
N ARG A 163 -28.43 6.71 3.58
CA ARG A 163 -29.21 5.68 4.27
C ARG A 163 -30.03 6.33 5.40
N ILE A 164 -31.28 5.94 5.55
CA ILE A 164 -32.17 6.38 6.63
C ILE A 164 -32.43 5.18 7.53
N PHE A 165 -32.10 5.28 8.83
CA PHE A 165 -32.14 4.15 9.78
C PHE A 165 -31.42 2.88 9.29
N ASN A 166 -30.25 3.05 8.66
CA ASN A 166 -29.46 1.98 8.03
C ASN A 166 -30.12 1.32 6.81
N THR A 167 -31.32 1.74 6.41
CA THR A 167 -32.04 1.27 5.22
C THR A 167 -31.74 2.16 4.01
N CYS A 168 -31.48 1.56 2.86
CA CYS A 168 -31.35 2.28 1.59
C CYS A 168 -32.73 2.44 0.94
N LEU A 169 -33.20 3.68 0.77
CA LEU A 169 -34.41 3.99 0.01
C LEU A 169 -34.08 4.06 -1.49
N GLY A 170 -33.77 2.90 -2.08
CA GLY A 170 -33.28 2.79 -3.46
C GLY A 170 -32.56 1.47 -3.68
N ASN A 171 -31.51 1.50 -4.49
CA ASN A 171 -30.66 0.33 -4.72
C ASN A 171 -29.33 0.49 -3.99
N VAL A 172 -28.78 -0.62 -3.52
CA VAL A 172 -27.39 -0.68 -3.04
C VAL A 172 -26.50 -0.93 -4.25
N LYS A 173 -25.43 -0.15 -4.37
CA LYS A 173 -24.39 -0.32 -5.38
C LYS A 173 -23.03 -0.39 -4.70
N THR A 174 -22.24 -1.40 -5.01
CA THR A 174 -20.84 -1.46 -4.59
C THR A 174 -20.00 -0.60 -5.52
N ILE A 175 -19.12 0.22 -4.95
CA ILE A 175 -18.17 1.07 -5.66
C ILE A 175 -16.75 0.80 -5.18
N GLY A 176 -15.77 0.98 -6.08
CA GLY A 176 -14.36 0.83 -5.74
C GLY A 176 -13.88 -0.59 -5.51
N ASN A 177 -14.73 -1.61 -5.70
CA ASN A 177 -14.28 -3.00 -5.62
C ASN A 177 -13.44 -3.36 -6.85
N HIS A 178 -12.34 -4.07 -6.66
CA HIS A 178 -11.42 -4.42 -7.74
C HIS A 178 -10.54 -5.62 -7.38
N VAL A 179 -9.97 -6.28 -8.40
CA VAL A 179 -9.11 -7.47 -8.26
C VAL A 179 -7.66 -7.02 -8.25
N GLY A 180 -6.96 -7.35 -7.16
CA GLY A 180 -5.62 -6.87 -6.86
C GLY A 180 -5.63 -5.44 -6.36
N ASP A 181 -5.05 -5.21 -5.19
CA ASP A 181 -5.03 -3.91 -4.53
C ASP A 181 -3.69 -3.74 -3.80
N TRP A 182 -3.11 -2.55 -3.94
CA TRP A 182 -1.80 -2.20 -3.41
C TRP A 182 -1.93 -1.05 -2.43
N GLU A 183 -1.66 -1.33 -1.17
CA GLU A 183 -1.67 -0.33 -0.11
C GLU A 183 -0.23 -0.06 0.33
N HIS A 184 0.05 1.18 0.72
CA HIS A 184 1.41 1.53 1.15
C HIS A 184 1.49 2.61 2.23
N MET A 185 2.62 2.59 2.91
CA MET A 185 3.11 3.73 3.67
C MET A 185 4.59 3.94 3.42
N SER A 186 5.05 5.17 3.60
CA SER A 186 6.43 5.54 3.31
C SER A 186 7.07 6.26 4.49
N LEU A 187 8.36 6.04 4.68
CA LEU A 187 9.19 6.77 5.63
C LEU A 187 10.31 7.49 4.90
N SER A 188 10.63 8.70 5.38
CA SER A 188 11.68 9.56 4.85
C SER A 188 12.77 9.73 5.91
N PHE A 189 14.02 9.45 5.55
CA PHE A 189 15.19 9.64 6.41
C PHE A 189 16.04 10.77 5.82
N VAL A 190 16.26 11.85 6.59
CA VAL A 190 16.97 13.05 6.13
C VAL A 190 18.19 13.32 7.01
N GLY A 191 19.20 12.46 6.86
CA GLY A 191 20.49 12.60 7.51
C GLY A 191 20.53 12.14 8.97
N LYS A 192 19.53 11.35 9.41
CA LYS A 192 19.44 10.72 10.74
C LYS A 192 19.19 9.22 10.62
N ASN A 193 19.40 8.50 11.73
CA ASN A 193 19.06 7.07 11.88
C ASN A 193 17.60 6.85 12.35
N VAL A 194 16.77 7.88 12.29
CA VAL A 194 15.33 7.85 12.58
C VAL A 194 14.62 8.60 11.45
N PRO A 195 13.38 8.23 11.10
CA PRO A 195 12.65 8.91 10.05
C PRO A 195 12.28 10.32 10.51
N ASP A 196 12.28 11.27 9.59
CA ASP A 196 11.79 12.63 9.81
C ASP A 196 10.31 12.74 9.46
N GLN A 197 9.83 11.95 8.49
CA GLN A 197 8.46 12.01 8.00
C GLN A 197 7.90 10.62 7.69
N LEU A 198 6.59 10.47 7.90
CA LEU A 198 5.77 9.34 7.47
C LEU A 198 4.72 9.86 6.48
N TYR A 199 4.56 9.16 5.36
CA TYR A 199 3.42 9.33 4.45
C TYR A 199 2.51 8.09 4.55
N LEU A 200 1.22 8.31 4.79
CA LEU A 200 0.22 7.26 4.90
C LEU A 200 -0.79 7.39 3.76
N ALA A 201 -0.80 6.40 2.85
CA ALA A 201 -1.77 6.36 1.76
C ALA A 201 -3.08 5.72 2.25
N ALA A 202 -4.21 6.36 1.92
CA ALA A 202 -5.53 5.80 2.12
C ALA A 202 -6.35 6.03 0.85
N HIS A 203 -6.59 4.96 0.09
CA HIS A 203 -7.25 5.03 -1.21
C HIS A 203 -6.53 6.00 -2.16
N THR A 204 -7.24 6.97 -2.73
CA THR A 204 -6.74 8.01 -3.65
C THR A 204 -6.25 9.26 -2.93
N SER A 205 -5.94 9.15 -1.63
CA SER A 205 -5.53 10.27 -0.77
C SER A 205 -4.42 9.85 0.17
N GLY A 206 -3.80 10.82 0.85
CA GLY A 206 -2.83 10.52 1.89
C GLY A 206 -2.57 11.69 2.82
N ALA A 207 -1.81 11.42 3.86
CA ALA A 207 -1.38 12.42 4.82
C ALA A 207 0.09 12.23 5.22
N PHE A 208 0.77 13.36 5.39
CA PHE A 208 2.13 13.47 5.88
C PHE A 208 2.13 13.74 7.38
N TYR A 209 3.05 13.10 8.08
CA TYR A 209 3.25 13.25 9.52
C TYR A 209 4.73 13.44 9.82
N THR A 210 5.07 14.34 10.73
CA THR A 210 6.44 14.57 11.20
C THR A 210 6.74 13.73 12.43
N TYR A 211 7.90 13.07 12.48
CA TYR A 211 8.31 12.28 13.64
C TYR A 211 8.76 13.17 14.81
N ASN A 212 8.22 12.91 15.99
CA ASN A 212 8.68 13.51 17.24
C ASN A 212 9.55 12.49 17.98
N GLU A 213 10.88 12.67 17.93
CA GLU A 213 11.85 11.75 18.54
C GLU A 213 11.70 11.63 20.06
N GLN A 214 11.36 12.72 20.75
CA GLN A 214 11.26 12.77 22.21
C GLN A 214 10.03 12.01 22.72
N GLN A 215 8.91 12.17 22.00
CA GLN A 215 7.62 11.60 22.39
C GLN A 215 7.30 10.28 21.68
N ARG A 216 8.10 9.92 20.66
CA ARG A 216 8.00 8.67 19.89
C ARG A 216 6.63 8.47 19.25
N TYR A 217 6.19 9.49 18.52
CA TYR A 217 4.99 9.43 17.67
C TYR A 217 5.22 10.28 16.41
N PHE A 218 4.41 10.05 15.38
CA PHE A 218 4.32 10.96 14.24
C PHE A 218 3.11 11.88 14.41
N LYS A 219 3.28 13.18 14.21
CA LYS A 219 2.22 14.19 14.29
C LYS A 219 1.81 14.64 12.90
N LEU A 220 0.50 14.73 12.67
CA LEU A 220 -0.07 15.19 11.41
C LEU A 220 0.52 16.56 11.04
N ASP A 221 1.02 16.66 9.82
CA ASP A 221 1.68 17.84 9.25
C ASP A 221 0.81 18.41 8.12
N GLU A 222 0.61 17.63 7.05
CA GLU A 222 -0.17 18.03 5.89
C GLU A 222 -1.06 16.88 5.37
N ILE A 223 -2.28 17.21 4.97
CA ILE A 223 -3.15 16.29 4.21
C ILE A 223 -2.99 16.62 2.72
N GLU A 224 -2.81 15.60 1.87
CA GLU A 224 -2.63 15.81 0.44
C GLU A 224 -3.85 16.52 -0.18
N LYS A 225 -3.63 17.73 -0.71
CA LYS A 225 -4.68 18.62 -1.20
C LYS A 225 -5.28 18.21 -2.56
N LYS A 226 -4.76 17.16 -3.20
CA LYS A 226 -5.22 16.71 -4.53
C LYS A 226 -6.53 15.93 -4.49
N SER A 227 -6.94 15.46 -3.31
CA SER A 227 -8.17 14.70 -3.16
C SER A 227 -9.34 15.65 -2.89
N VAL A 228 -10.36 15.62 -3.76
CA VAL A 228 -11.63 16.37 -3.64
C VAL A 228 -12.40 16.01 -2.35
N HIS A 229 -11.91 15.00 -1.63
CA HIS A 229 -12.44 14.49 -0.38
C HIS A 229 -11.31 14.47 0.65
N LEU A 230 -11.25 15.47 1.54
CA LEU A 230 -10.36 15.43 2.70
C LEU A 230 -10.92 14.40 3.68
N GLY A 231 -10.29 13.24 3.76
CA GLY A 231 -10.52 12.29 4.84
C GLY A 231 -10.11 12.89 6.20
N LYS A 232 -10.71 12.37 7.27
CA LYS A 232 -10.34 12.74 8.65
C LYS A 232 -9.18 11.87 9.10
N TYR A 233 -7.97 12.39 8.95
CA TYR A 233 -6.76 11.74 9.46
C TYR A 233 -6.59 12.02 10.96
N PRO A 234 -6.15 11.03 11.76
CA PRO A 234 -5.87 11.23 13.18
C PRO A 234 -4.70 12.20 13.36
N GLU A 235 -4.69 12.94 14.47
CA GLU A 235 -3.59 13.88 14.75
C GLU A 235 -2.25 13.17 14.98
N LEU A 236 -2.28 11.94 15.49
CA LEU A 236 -1.09 11.21 15.93
C LEU A 236 -1.10 9.77 15.41
N ILE A 237 0.07 9.31 14.97
CA ILE A 237 0.39 7.89 14.73
C ILE A 237 1.41 7.49 15.79
N ARG A 238 1.04 6.53 16.64
CA ARG A 238 1.93 6.02 17.69
C ARG A 238 2.93 5.02 17.12
N THR A 239 4.06 4.85 17.80
CA THR A 239 4.98 3.75 17.54
C THR A 239 4.93 2.71 18.66
N GLN A 240 5.25 1.46 18.34
CA GLN A 240 5.61 0.43 19.32
C GLN A 240 7.09 0.12 19.11
N GLY A 241 7.94 0.57 20.03
CA GLY A 241 9.37 0.63 19.74
C GLY A 241 9.61 1.61 18.58
N ASP A 242 10.39 1.19 17.58
CA ASP A 242 10.66 1.95 16.36
C ASP A 242 9.68 1.62 15.22
N HIS A 243 8.62 0.86 15.50
CA HIS A 243 7.64 0.49 14.49
C HIS A 243 6.43 1.43 14.52
N PRO A 244 6.14 2.19 13.43
CA PRO A 244 4.87 2.91 13.30
C PRO A 244 3.69 1.93 13.37
N VAL A 245 2.62 2.29 14.08
CA VAL A 245 1.42 1.46 14.20
C VAL A 245 0.32 2.00 13.30
N VAL A 246 -0.08 1.21 12.31
CA VAL A 246 -1.09 1.55 11.31
C VAL A 246 -2.17 0.47 11.22
N PHE A 247 -3.29 0.81 10.60
CA PHE A 247 -4.47 -0.04 10.55
C PHE A 247 -4.98 -0.14 9.12
N SER A 248 -5.19 -1.35 8.62
CA SER A 248 -5.83 -1.59 7.33
C SER A 248 -7.34 -1.70 7.50
N ALA A 249 -8.08 -1.00 6.66
CA ALA A 249 -9.54 -0.97 6.69
C ALA A 249 -10.16 -2.29 6.23
N TYR A 250 -11.28 -2.66 6.85
CA TYR A 250 -12.04 -3.85 6.45
C TYR A 250 -12.43 -3.82 4.98
N GLY A 251 -11.95 -4.81 4.24
CA GLY A 251 -12.28 -5.14 2.86
C GLY A 251 -11.79 -4.14 1.80
N SER A 252 -11.68 -2.86 2.13
CA SER A 252 -11.23 -1.81 1.23
C SER A 252 -9.79 -1.36 1.46
N HIS A 253 -9.16 -1.92 2.49
CA HIS A 253 -7.73 -1.95 2.78
C HIS A 253 -6.97 -0.64 2.99
N GLY A 254 -7.59 0.51 2.74
CA GLY A 254 -7.02 1.83 3.01
C GLY A 254 -6.36 1.93 4.38
N MET A 255 -5.16 2.52 4.42
CA MET A 255 -4.32 2.55 5.61
C MET A 255 -4.59 3.79 6.47
N TRP A 256 -4.77 3.57 7.77
CA TRP A 256 -5.12 4.62 8.73
C TRP A 256 -4.24 4.60 9.97
N GLY A 257 -4.08 5.77 10.58
CA GLY A 257 -3.26 5.94 11.79
C GLY A 257 -3.94 5.57 13.11
N SER A 258 -5.23 5.19 13.08
CA SER A 258 -6.01 4.91 14.28
C SER A 258 -7.08 3.83 14.03
N PRO A 259 -7.50 3.10 15.09
CA PRO A 259 -8.66 2.21 15.01
C PRO A 259 -9.96 3.02 15.04
N GLY A 260 -11.06 2.44 14.56
CA GLY A 260 -12.39 3.03 14.57
C GLY A 260 -12.95 3.34 13.18
N VAL A 261 -13.91 4.25 13.12
CA VAL A 261 -14.56 4.63 11.86
C VAL A 261 -13.82 5.82 11.25
N GLN A 262 -13.28 5.63 10.06
CA GLN A 262 -12.49 6.62 9.33
C GLN A 262 -13.31 7.17 8.17
N GLU A 263 -13.65 8.45 8.19
CA GLU A 263 -14.39 9.10 7.09
C GLU A 263 -13.40 9.56 6.02
N TYR A 264 -13.51 9.04 4.80
CA TYR A 264 -12.58 9.39 3.71
C TYR A 264 -13.26 10.10 2.53
N VAL A 265 -14.57 9.86 2.31
CA VAL A 265 -15.37 10.66 1.38
C VAL A 265 -16.57 11.26 2.08
N LYS A 266 -16.70 12.59 2.08
CA LYS A 266 -17.78 13.29 2.79
C LYS A 266 -19.17 13.10 2.17
N VAL A 267 -19.25 13.03 0.83
CA VAL A 267 -20.50 12.83 0.08
C VAL A 267 -20.22 11.80 -1.01
N PRO A 268 -20.77 10.58 -0.94
CA PRO A 268 -21.96 10.16 -0.19
C PRO A 268 -21.76 9.65 1.25
N LYS A 269 -20.70 10.10 1.94
CA LYS A 269 -20.27 9.58 3.25
C LYS A 269 -19.79 8.14 3.15
N LEU A 270 -18.56 7.96 2.68
CA LEU A 270 -17.86 6.69 2.71
C LEU A 270 -16.96 6.64 3.94
N THR A 271 -17.06 5.52 4.65
CA THR A 271 -16.28 5.26 5.85
C THR A 271 -15.58 3.93 5.77
N ASP A 272 -14.37 3.90 6.31
CA ASP A 272 -13.62 2.69 6.62
C ASP A 272 -13.82 2.31 8.07
N MET A 273 -13.76 1.01 8.33
CA MET A 273 -13.71 0.46 9.69
C MET A 273 -12.36 -0.18 9.90
N THR A 274 -11.62 0.33 10.89
CA THR A 274 -10.33 -0.20 11.34
C THR A 274 -10.44 -0.70 12.78
N GLY A 275 -9.59 -1.63 13.19
CA GLY A 275 -9.60 -2.14 14.56
C GLY A 275 -8.39 -3.00 14.89
N CYS A 276 -8.28 -3.41 16.16
CA CYS A 276 -7.15 -4.18 16.68
C CYS A 276 -7.60 -5.61 16.99
N VAL A 277 -7.42 -6.55 16.07
CA VAL A 277 -7.58 -7.98 16.39
C VAL A 277 -6.37 -8.77 15.95
N THR A 278 -6.04 -8.70 14.66
CA THR A 278 -4.93 -9.47 14.11
C THR A 278 -3.80 -8.53 13.72
N LYS A 279 -2.61 -8.79 14.27
CA LYS A 279 -1.41 -8.02 13.97
C LYS A 279 -0.63 -8.74 12.86
N LEU A 280 -0.45 -8.07 11.74
CA LEU A 280 0.58 -8.41 10.75
C LEU A 280 1.88 -7.77 11.23
N ASP A 281 2.81 -8.62 11.66
CA ASP A 281 4.15 -8.18 12.03
C ASP A 281 5.01 -8.10 10.77
N SER A 282 5.34 -6.88 10.34
CA SER A 282 6.21 -6.67 9.17
C SER A 282 7.69 -6.83 9.49
N THR A 283 8.06 -7.16 10.74
CA THR A 283 9.45 -7.43 11.09
C THR A 283 9.96 -8.58 10.23
N PHE A 284 11.02 -8.28 9.47
CA PHE A 284 11.47 -8.94 8.24
C PHE A 284 12.07 -10.34 8.44
N SER A 285 11.31 -11.28 8.99
CA SER A 285 11.66 -12.70 8.94
C SER A 285 11.37 -13.30 7.56
N HIS A 286 10.47 -12.70 6.75
CA HIS A 286 9.96 -13.27 5.50
C HIS A 286 9.76 -12.26 4.33
N ALA A 287 10.26 -11.03 4.44
CA ALA A 287 9.97 -9.96 3.47
C ALA A 287 11.05 -9.78 2.38
N CYS A 288 10.62 -9.35 1.19
CA CYS A 288 11.47 -9.12 0.01
C CYS A 288 11.85 -7.63 -0.04
N LEU A 289 13.14 -7.33 0.10
CA LEU A 289 13.68 -5.98 -0.08
C LEU A 289 14.00 -5.76 -1.56
N LEU A 290 13.36 -4.76 -2.18
CA LEU A 290 13.59 -4.39 -3.56
C LEU A 290 14.28 -3.01 -3.59
N LEU A 291 15.60 -2.99 -3.82
CA LEU A 291 16.33 -1.77 -4.13
C LEU A 291 16.08 -1.46 -5.62
N ILE A 292 15.14 -0.56 -5.91
CA ILE A 292 14.89 -0.14 -7.29
C ILE A 292 15.64 1.16 -7.57
N ASN A 293 16.73 1.06 -8.33
CA ASN A 293 17.27 2.22 -9.03
C ASN A 293 16.37 2.55 -10.23
N GLY A 294 15.33 3.35 -9.99
CA GLY A 294 14.56 4.03 -11.02
C GLY A 294 13.76 3.13 -11.95
N ALA A 295 12.71 2.48 -11.46
CA ALA A 295 11.53 2.08 -12.22
C ALA A 295 10.46 1.53 -11.27
N ILE A 296 9.63 2.41 -10.69
CA ILE A 296 8.39 1.97 -10.04
C ILE A 296 7.49 1.44 -11.16
N LEU A 297 7.13 0.16 -11.09
CA LEU A 297 5.92 -0.34 -11.76
C LEU A 297 4.74 0.41 -11.13
N HIS A 298 4.15 1.35 -11.87
CA HIS A 298 2.86 1.90 -11.52
C HIS A 298 1.83 0.76 -11.57
N ALA A 299 1.35 0.34 -10.41
CA ALA A 299 0.05 -0.32 -10.31
C ALA A 299 -1.03 0.74 -10.56
N ALA A 300 -1.91 0.43 -11.51
CA ALA A 300 -3.06 1.23 -11.91
C ALA A 300 -4.27 0.93 -11.02
#